data_AF-A0A954VED6-F1
#
_entry.id   AF-A0A954VED6-F1
#
_cell.length_a   1.000
_cell.length_b   1.000
_cell.length_c   1.000
_cell.angle_alpha   90.00
_cell.angle_beta   90.00
_cell.angle_gamma   90.00
#
_symmetry.space_group_name_H-M   'P 1'
#
loop_
_entity.id
_entity.type
_entity.pdbx_description
1 polymer ?
#
loop_
_entity_poly.entity_id
_entity_poly.type
_entity_poly.pdbx_seq_one_letter_code
_entity_poly.pdbx_strand_id
1 'polypeptide(L)'
;MTTVRRITVYQELSELASAWNELARGVPFRQWEWLHSWWEEFGETSELYTLTVRDDHDKLLGVAPWYIENSSTRGRVIRFLGSGSVCTDYQSLLCRREDSQTVAGAIANWLKQAGSSTVIANGNDGWDLIDLEGIDAEDATITALTESLKQTGVNVWETPGLNCWRLPLPRTIPDFVSLFGKSSKSQVKRMINRLAKSDDLQVGLVSTREELDSIWGKFVELHQRRWRSLG
;
A
#
# COMPACT_ATOMS: atom_id res chain seq x y z
N MET A 1 0.90 27.31 -7.31
CA MET A 1 0.11 26.44 -8.23
C MET A 1 0.70 25.04 -8.19
N THR A 2 -0.08 23.97 -8.45
CA THR A 2 0.47 22.61 -8.48
C THR A 2 0.71 22.10 -9.90
N THR A 3 1.79 21.35 -10.10
CA THR A 3 2.10 20.66 -11.35
C THR A 3 2.00 19.15 -11.14
N VAL A 4 1.33 18.45 -12.05
CA VAL A 4 1.25 16.98 -12.07
C VAL A 4 2.08 16.45 -13.23
N ARG A 5 2.95 15.48 -12.94
CA ARG A 5 3.76 14.78 -13.95
C ARG A 5 3.64 13.28 -13.78
N ARG A 6 3.42 12.57 -14.88
CA ARG A 6 3.50 11.11 -14.96
C ARG A 6 4.95 10.65 -15.13
N ILE A 7 5.35 9.69 -14.32
CA ILE A 7 6.58 8.91 -14.44
C ILE A 7 6.25 7.63 -15.19
N THR A 8 6.96 7.39 -16.29
CA THR A 8 6.76 6.22 -17.17
C THR A 8 7.98 5.31 -17.24
N VAL A 9 9.13 5.77 -16.73
CA VAL A 9 10.38 5.03 -16.74
C VAL A 9 10.87 4.80 -15.32
N TYR A 10 11.38 3.60 -15.08
CA TYR A 10 11.81 3.17 -13.76
C TYR A 10 12.98 4.00 -13.20
N GLN A 11 13.89 4.49 -14.03
CA GLN A 11 15.02 5.32 -13.56
C GLN A 11 14.54 6.60 -12.86
N GLU A 12 13.52 7.28 -13.39
CA GLU A 12 12.95 8.46 -12.75
C GLU A 12 12.18 8.11 -11.47
N LEU A 13 11.58 6.92 -11.42
CA LEU A 13 10.90 6.40 -10.24
C LEU A 13 11.89 6.18 -9.09
N SER A 14 13.05 5.57 -9.38
CA SER A 14 14.06 5.25 -8.37
C SER A 14 14.75 6.47 -7.75
N GLU A 15 14.79 7.59 -8.46
CA GLU A 15 15.23 8.88 -7.93
C GLU A 15 14.31 9.40 -6.79
N LEU A 16 13.07 8.92 -6.71
CA LEU A 16 12.13 9.31 -5.65
C LEU A 16 12.31 8.53 -4.34
N ALA A 17 13.11 7.46 -4.29
CA ALA A 17 13.14 6.51 -3.17
C ALA A 17 13.18 7.15 -1.77
N SER A 18 14.06 8.14 -1.56
CA SER A 18 14.16 8.84 -0.28
C SER A 18 12.90 9.66 0.05
N ALA A 19 12.47 10.51 -0.88
CA ALA A 19 11.28 11.36 -0.69
C ALA A 19 9.98 10.54 -0.61
N TRP A 20 9.93 9.40 -1.30
CA TRP A 20 8.85 8.43 -1.23
C TRP A 20 8.65 7.92 0.19
N ASN A 21 9.73 7.48 0.85
CA ASN A 21 9.68 6.96 2.21
C ASN A 21 9.24 8.01 3.24
N GLU A 22 9.65 9.26 3.06
CA GLU A 22 9.15 10.38 3.85
C GLU A 22 7.62 10.54 3.72
N LEU A 23 7.10 10.50 2.49
CA LEU A 23 5.67 10.62 2.20
C LEU A 23 4.87 9.37 2.59
N ALA A 24 5.50 8.19 2.62
CA ALA A 24 4.91 6.93 3.06
C ALA A 24 4.76 6.86 4.60
N ARG A 25 5.38 7.78 5.35
CA ARG A 25 5.16 8.00 6.79
C ARG A 25 5.33 6.75 7.67
N GLY A 26 6.26 5.88 7.31
CA GLY A 26 6.55 4.66 8.05
C GLY A 26 5.50 3.56 7.96
N VAL A 27 4.50 3.68 7.06
CA VAL A 27 3.60 2.56 6.74
C VAL A 27 4.40 1.55 5.89
N PRO A 28 4.70 0.34 6.38
CA PRO A 28 5.64 -0.58 5.72
C PRO A 28 5.24 -0.90 4.27
N PHE A 29 3.96 -1.16 4.05
CA PHE A 29 3.39 -1.52 2.75
C PHE A 29 3.33 -0.38 1.73
N ARG A 30 3.63 0.86 2.17
CA ARG A 30 3.77 2.03 1.30
C ARG A 30 5.23 2.39 1.04
N GLN A 31 6.18 1.78 1.77
CA GLN A 31 7.59 2.11 1.61
C GLN A 31 8.10 1.71 0.23
N TRP A 32 9.12 2.43 -0.20
CA TRP A 32 9.86 2.20 -1.43
C TRP A 32 10.27 0.74 -1.53
N GLU A 33 10.94 0.19 -0.52
CA GLU A 33 11.46 -1.18 -0.51
C GLU A 33 10.38 -2.23 -0.79
N TRP A 34 9.14 -1.99 -0.36
CA TRP A 34 8.02 -2.89 -0.65
C TRP A 34 7.51 -2.73 -2.09
N LEU A 35 7.14 -1.51 -2.48
CA LEU A 35 6.47 -1.24 -3.76
C LEU A 35 7.42 -1.32 -4.96
N HIS A 36 8.69 -1.00 -4.74
CA HIS A 36 9.77 -1.19 -5.69
C HIS A 36 10.00 -2.67 -6.02
N SER A 37 10.21 -3.50 -5.00
CA SER A 37 10.42 -4.94 -5.21
C SER A 37 9.21 -5.59 -5.84
N TRP A 38 8.00 -5.11 -5.51
CA TRP A 38 6.81 -5.53 -6.23
C TRP A 38 6.86 -5.16 -7.71
N TRP A 39 7.25 -3.92 -8.05
CA TRP A 39 7.33 -3.50 -9.45
C TRP A 39 8.38 -4.29 -10.24
N GLU A 40 9.54 -4.60 -9.65
CA GLU A 40 10.56 -5.42 -10.30
C GLU A 40 10.08 -6.83 -10.62
N GLU A 41 9.32 -7.44 -9.71
CA GLU A 41 8.87 -8.84 -9.85
C GLU A 41 7.59 -9.00 -10.68
N PHE A 42 6.68 -8.01 -10.64
CA PHE A 42 5.34 -8.14 -11.23
C PHE A 42 5.03 -7.09 -12.30
N GLY A 43 5.90 -6.09 -12.51
CA GLY A 43 5.67 -4.98 -13.42
C GLY A 43 5.95 -5.25 -14.90
N GLU A 44 6.57 -6.38 -15.26
CA GLU A 44 7.08 -6.64 -16.62
C GLU A 44 6.03 -6.46 -17.74
N THR A 45 4.78 -6.86 -17.50
CA THR A 45 3.69 -6.78 -18.48
C THR A 45 2.84 -5.51 -18.35
N SER A 46 3.24 -4.60 -17.46
CA SER A 46 2.49 -3.42 -17.06
C SER A 46 3.19 -2.13 -17.48
N GLU A 47 2.44 -1.04 -17.59
CA GLU A 47 2.99 0.29 -17.89
C GLU A 47 3.06 1.12 -16.59
N LEU A 48 4.23 1.70 -16.28
CA LEU A 48 4.35 2.57 -15.11
C LEU A 48 3.47 3.82 -15.28
N TYR A 49 2.64 4.11 -14.28
CA TYR A 49 1.69 5.23 -14.29
C TYR A 49 1.76 6.04 -12.99
N THR A 50 2.97 6.20 -12.45
CA THR A 50 3.14 6.89 -11.18
C THR A 50 3.01 8.39 -11.39
N LEU A 51 2.09 9.04 -10.67
CA LEU A 51 1.93 10.50 -10.76
C LEU A 51 2.67 11.18 -9.62
N THR A 52 3.36 12.27 -9.93
CA THR A 52 3.96 13.17 -8.94
C THR A 52 3.21 14.49 -8.94
N VAL A 53 2.99 15.05 -7.75
CA VAL A 53 2.43 16.38 -7.56
C VAL A 53 3.48 17.25 -6.93
N ARG A 54 3.79 18.38 -7.56
CA ARG A 54 4.76 19.36 -7.08
C ARG A 54 4.13 20.74 -6.93
N ASP A 55 4.64 21.54 -6.01
CA ASP A 55 4.29 22.97 -5.93
C ASP A 55 5.05 23.81 -6.97
N ASP A 56 4.90 25.12 -6.91
CA ASP A 56 5.56 26.09 -7.79
C ASP A 56 7.06 26.27 -7.51
N HIS A 57 7.55 25.74 -6.39
CA HIS A 57 8.96 25.69 -6.03
C HIS A 57 9.60 24.33 -6.34
N ASP A 58 8.92 23.49 -7.13
CA ASP A 58 9.32 22.13 -7.48
C ASP A 58 9.42 21.17 -6.26
N LYS A 59 8.81 21.51 -5.13
CA LYS A 59 8.76 20.61 -3.97
C LYS A 59 7.75 19.50 -4.19
N LEU A 60 8.16 18.25 -3.96
CA LEU A 60 7.27 17.10 -4.02
C LEU A 60 6.24 17.14 -2.87
N LEU A 61 4.97 17.25 -3.22
CA LEU A 61 3.84 17.25 -2.29
C LEU A 61 3.19 15.87 -2.18
N GLY A 62 3.15 15.13 -3.28
CA GLY A 62 2.58 13.79 -3.26
C GLY A 62 2.93 12.91 -4.44
N VAL A 63 2.69 11.61 -4.24
CA VAL A 63 2.90 10.55 -5.23
C VAL A 63 1.69 9.64 -5.28
N ALA A 64 1.22 9.32 -6.49
CA ALA A 64 0.23 8.29 -6.74
C ALA A 64 0.96 7.03 -7.24
N PRO A 65 1.14 5.99 -6.40
CA PRO A 65 1.98 4.85 -6.73
C PRO A 65 1.22 3.86 -7.62
N TRP A 66 1.11 4.17 -8.91
CA TRP A 66 0.23 3.46 -9.83
C TRP A 66 0.95 2.87 -11.05
N TYR A 67 0.27 1.90 -11.66
CA TYR A 67 0.58 1.34 -12.96
C TYR A 67 -0.70 1.16 -13.79
N ILE A 68 -0.55 0.94 -15.10
CA ILE A 68 -1.63 0.51 -15.99
C ILE A 68 -1.52 -0.97 -16.30
N GLU A 69 -2.60 -1.69 -16.01
CA GLU A 69 -2.88 -3.02 -16.52
C GLU A 69 -3.67 -2.90 -17.83
N ASN A 70 -3.19 -3.52 -18.90
CA ASN A 70 -3.94 -3.61 -20.15
C ASN A 70 -4.83 -4.86 -20.14
N SER A 71 -6.15 -4.65 -20.09
CA SER A 71 -7.15 -5.71 -20.08
C SER A 71 -7.94 -5.74 -21.39
N SER A 72 -8.11 -6.92 -21.98
CA SER A 72 -8.91 -7.09 -23.20
C SER A 72 -10.40 -6.78 -23.02
N THR A 73 -10.92 -6.84 -21.78
CA THR A 73 -12.33 -6.59 -21.46
C THR A 73 -12.56 -5.27 -20.74
N ARG A 74 -11.57 -4.78 -19.96
CA ARG A 74 -11.68 -3.54 -19.17
C ARG A 74 -10.89 -2.37 -19.74
N GLY A 75 -10.12 -2.57 -20.81
CA GLY A 75 -9.26 -1.54 -21.38
C GLY A 75 -8.04 -1.26 -20.49
N ARG A 76 -7.61 0.00 -20.43
CA ARG A 76 -6.47 0.47 -19.64
C ARG A 76 -6.90 0.78 -18.21
N VAL A 77 -6.49 -0.07 -17.28
CA VAL A 77 -6.92 -0.01 -15.88
C VAL A 77 -5.79 0.52 -15.02
N ILE A 78 -5.98 1.68 -14.39
CA ILE A 78 -5.06 2.21 -13.38
C ILE A 78 -5.24 1.40 -12.09
N ARG A 79 -4.13 0.88 -11.55
CA ARG A 79 -4.08 0.10 -10.31
C ARG A 79 -2.92 0.56 -9.41
N PHE A 80 -2.98 0.24 -8.12
CA PHE A 80 -1.85 0.46 -7.20
C PHE A 80 -0.68 -0.47 -7.51
N LEU A 81 0.55 0.06 -7.45
CA LEU A 81 1.71 -0.79 -7.20
C LEU A 81 1.45 -1.62 -5.95
N GLY A 82 1.70 -2.92 -5.98
CA GLY A 82 1.40 -3.82 -4.86
C GLY A 82 0.00 -4.46 -4.89
N SER A 83 -0.85 -4.10 -5.86
CA SER A 83 -2.18 -4.70 -6.04
C SER A 83 -2.12 -6.06 -6.77
N GLY A 84 -3.27 -6.73 -6.91
CA GLY A 84 -3.35 -8.05 -7.55
C GLY A 84 -2.93 -9.19 -6.62
N SER A 85 -2.09 -10.11 -7.10
CA SER A 85 -1.77 -11.38 -6.42
C SER A 85 -1.02 -11.24 -5.08
N VAL A 86 -0.41 -10.08 -4.82
CA VAL A 86 0.34 -9.81 -3.59
C VAL A 86 -0.54 -9.25 -2.48
N CYS A 87 -1.75 -8.77 -2.81
CA CYS A 87 -2.76 -8.27 -1.88
C CYS A 87 -2.19 -7.29 -0.83
N THR A 88 -1.51 -6.23 -1.28
CA THR A 88 -0.95 -5.22 -0.36
C THR A 88 -2.08 -4.43 0.33
N ASP A 89 -2.02 -4.34 1.65
CA ASP A 89 -2.97 -3.59 2.49
C ASP A 89 -2.49 -2.16 2.78
N TYR A 90 -3.44 -1.33 3.21
CA TYR A 90 -3.24 0.08 3.57
C TYR A 90 -2.69 0.90 2.40
N GLN A 91 -3.12 0.67 1.18
CA GLN A 91 -2.75 1.48 0.01
C GLN A 91 -3.34 2.90 0.09
N SER A 92 -2.65 3.89 -0.48
CA SER A 92 -3.12 5.29 -0.59
C SER A 92 -2.25 6.10 -1.56
N LEU A 93 -2.58 7.38 -1.73
CA LEU A 93 -1.62 8.37 -2.25
C LEU A 93 -0.62 8.72 -1.14
N LEU A 94 0.64 8.86 -1.52
CA LEU A 94 1.70 9.24 -0.59
C LEU A 94 1.74 10.76 -0.51
N CYS A 95 1.38 11.34 0.62
CA CYS A 95 1.43 12.78 0.84
C CYS A 95 1.41 13.09 2.34
N ARG A 96 1.76 14.33 2.70
CA ARG A 96 1.51 14.82 4.06
C ARG A 96 0.02 15.06 4.27
N ARG A 97 -0.44 14.97 5.51
CA ARG A 97 -1.88 15.05 5.84
C ARG A 97 -2.46 16.43 5.50
N GLU A 98 -1.66 17.48 5.65
CA GLU A 98 -1.99 18.85 5.27
C GLU A 98 -2.06 19.05 3.76
N ASP A 99 -1.37 18.21 2.98
CA ASP A 99 -1.29 18.30 1.52
C ASP A 99 -2.36 17.41 0.83
N SER A 100 -3.08 16.55 1.56
CA SER A 100 -4.02 15.56 1.03
C SER A 100 -5.04 16.16 0.04
N GLN A 101 -5.72 17.25 0.40
CA GLN A 101 -6.73 17.88 -0.47
C GLN A 101 -6.11 18.44 -1.75
N THR A 102 -4.95 19.09 -1.61
CA THR A 102 -4.22 19.72 -2.71
C THR A 102 -3.73 18.65 -3.71
N VAL A 103 -3.14 17.57 -3.19
CA VAL A 103 -2.64 16.43 -3.98
C VAL A 103 -3.79 15.71 -4.68
N ALA A 104 -4.86 15.38 -3.94
CA ALA A 104 -6.05 14.73 -4.48
C ALA A 104 -6.71 15.55 -5.59
N GLY A 105 -6.91 16.85 -5.38
CA GLY A 105 -7.52 17.74 -6.37
C GLY A 105 -6.67 17.88 -7.63
N ALA A 106 -5.34 18.01 -7.47
CA ALA A 106 -4.42 18.08 -8.61
C ALA A 106 -4.46 16.80 -9.45
N ILE A 107 -4.40 15.62 -8.80
CA ILE A 107 -4.48 14.32 -9.47
C ILE A 107 -5.84 14.13 -10.16
N ALA A 108 -6.95 14.44 -9.50
CA ALA A 108 -8.28 14.29 -10.08
C ALA A 108 -8.48 15.15 -11.34
N ASN A 109 -7.99 16.40 -11.32
CA ASN A 109 -8.03 17.29 -12.49
C ASN A 109 -7.16 16.78 -13.64
N TRP A 110 -5.96 16.29 -13.33
CA TRP A 110 -5.07 15.71 -14.33
C TRP A 110 -5.67 14.44 -14.96
N LEU A 111 -6.23 13.54 -14.14
CA LEU A 111 -6.90 12.32 -14.61
C LEU A 111 -8.10 12.63 -15.50
N LYS A 112 -8.90 13.66 -15.17
CA LYS A 112 -10.01 14.08 -16.01
C LYS A 112 -9.55 14.51 -17.40
N GLN A 113 -8.46 15.26 -17.48
CA GLN A 113 -7.87 15.70 -18.75
C GLN A 113 -7.33 14.51 -19.54
N ALA A 114 -6.56 13.64 -18.87
CA ALA A 114 -5.99 12.43 -19.46
C ALA A 114 -7.07 11.47 -19.99
N GLY A 115 -8.20 11.30 -19.28
CA GLY A 115 -9.30 10.42 -19.69
C GLY A 115 -10.25 11.00 -20.74
N SER A 116 -10.24 12.32 -20.98
CA SER A 116 -11.18 12.97 -21.92
C SER A 116 -10.66 13.06 -23.36
N SER A 117 -9.43 12.64 -23.65
CA SER A 117 -8.86 12.42 -24.99
C SER A 117 -9.22 13.45 -26.08
N THR A 118 -9.34 14.74 -25.74
CA THR A 118 -9.45 15.83 -26.73
C THR A 118 -8.29 16.83 -26.67
N VAL A 119 -7.46 16.75 -25.62
CA VAL A 119 -6.22 17.51 -25.41
C VAL A 119 -5.34 16.53 -24.62
N ILE A 120 -4.11 16.15 -24.98
CA ILE A 120 -2.90 16.96 -25.09
C ILE A 120 -1.83 16.17 -25.87
N ALA A 121 -0.92 16.93 -26.47
CA ALA A 121 0.37 16.56 -27.02
C ALA A 121 1.18 15.52 -26.22
N ASN A 122 1.82 14.60 -26.95
CA ASN A 122 3.01 13.83 -26.56
C ASN A 122 2.88 12.56 -25.68
N GLY A 123 1.71 11.96 -25.45
CA GLY A 123 1.69 10.69 -24.71
C GLY A 123 0.38 9.89 -24.68
N ASN A 124 0.51 8.57 -24.47
CA ASN A 124 -0.59 7.64 -24.21
C ASN A 124 -1.04 7.71 -22.74
N ASP A 125 -1.48 8.89 -22.27
CA ASP A 125 -1.83 9.11 -20.86
C ASP A 125 -3.24 8.63 -20.50
N GLY A 126 -4.05 8.19 -21.48
CA GLY A 126 -5.43 7.79 -21.27
C GLY A 126 -5.64 6.63 -20.29
N TRP A 127 -6.88 6.48 -19.84
CA TRP A 127 -7.31 5.37 -18.98
C TRP A 127 -8.80 5.12 -19.22
N ASP A 128 -9.24 3.88 -19.00
CA ASP A 128 -10.63 3.46 -19.14
C ASP A 128 -11.28 3.14 -17.78
N LEU A 129 -10.49 2.66 -16.83
CA LEU A 129 -10.92 2.34 -15.46
C LEU A 129 -9.84 2.72 -14.44
N ILE A 130 -10.27 3.17 -13.25
CA ILE A 130 -9.42 3.31 -12.06
C ILE A 130 -9.93 2.28 -11.05
N ASP A 131 -9.13 1.25 -10.79
CA ASP A 131 -9.47 0.13 -9.91
C ASP A 131 -8.48 0.08 -8.74
N LEU A 132 -8.88 0.66 -7.61
CA LEU A 132 -8.05 0.86 -6.43
C LEU A 132 -8.55 -0.02 -5.29
N GLU A 133 -7.69 -0.91 -4.79
CA GLU A 133 -7.97 -1.87 -3.72
C GLU A 133 -6.98 -1.78 -2.56
N GLY A 134 -7.24 -2.52 -1.48
CA GLY A 134 -6.36 -2.55 -0.30
C GLY A 134 -6.35 -1.25 0.50
N ILE A 135 -7.39 -0.42 0.36
CA ILE A 135 -7.49 0.90 0.99
C ILE A 135 -8.12 0.76 2.38
N ASP A 136 -7.58 1.49 3.35
CA ASP A 136 -8.21 1.59 4.66
C ASP A 136 -9.49 2.42 4.58
N ALA A 137 -10.58 1.96 5.21
CA ALA A 137 -11.87 2.64 5.15
C ALA A 137 -11.84 4.08 5.73
N GLU A 138 -10.85 4.37 6.57
CA GLU A 138 -10.64 5.68 7.20
C GLU A 138 -9.50 6.49 6.52
N ASP A 139 -9.01 6.07 5.34
CA ASP A 139 -7.94 6.79 4.62
C ASP A 139 -8.46 8.11 4.03
N ALA A 140 -8.25 9.19 4.76
CA ALA A 140 -8.69 10.53 4.40
C ALA A 140 -8.14 11.03 3.05
N THR A 141 -6.97 10.54 2.62
CA THR A 141 -6.37 10.96 1.35
C THR A 141 -7.11 10.34 0.16
N ILE A 142 -7.50 9.06 0.27
CA ILE A 142 -8.35 8.43 -0.76
C ILE A 142 -9.76 9.02 -0.74
N THR A 143 -10.33 9.32 0.44
CA THR A 143 -11.61 10.06 0.50
C THR A 143 -11.53 11.39 -0.25
N ALA A 144 -10.47 12.18 -0.04
CA ALA A 144 -10.27 13.43 -0.78
C ALA A 144 -10.13 13.21 -2.30
N LEU A 145 -9.48 12.12 -2.72
CA LEU A 145 -9.36 11.75 -4.14
C LEU A 145 -10.72 11.40 -4.74
N THR A 146 -11.52 10.55 -4.09
CA THR A 146 -12.83 10.13 -4.61
C THR A 146 -13.80 11.30 -4.67
N GLU A 147 -13.80 12.18 -3.68
CA GLU A 147 -14.58 13.43 -3.69
C GLU A 147 -14.15 14.35 -4.84
N SER A 148 -12.84 14.52 -5.05
CA SER A 148 -12.32 15.35 -6.14
C SER A 148 -12.65 14.77 -7.52
N LEU A 149 -12.58 13.44 -7.69
CA LEU A 149 -12.97 12.76 -8.92
C LEU A 149 -14.47 12.92 -9.22
N LYS A 150 -15.32 12.80 -8.20
CA LYS A 150 -16.77 13.06 -8.35
C LYS A 150 -17.03 14.50 -8.84
N GLN A 151 -16.27 15.48 -8.35
CA GLN A 151 -16.39 16.89 -8.76
C GLN A 151 -15.96 17.13 -10.23
N THR A 152 -15.04 16.33 -10.76
CA THR A 152 -14.64 16.41 -12.18
C THR A 152 -15.58 15.66 -13.13
N GLY A 153 -16.65 15.05 -12.59
CA GLY A 153 -17.64 14.28 -13.34
C GLY A 153 -17.18 12.86 -13.67
N VAL A 154 -16.17 12.33 -12.98
CA VAL A 154 -15.82 10.91 -13.02
C VAL A 154 -16.78 10.15 -12.11
N ASN A 155 -17.37 9.06 -12.62
CA ASN A 155 -18.20 8.18 -11.81
C ASN A 155 -17.31 7.36 -10.85
N VAL A 156 -17.68 7.35 -9.58
CA VAL A 156 -16.95 6.62 -8.53
C VAL A 156 -17.91 5.69 -7.81
N TRP A 157 -17.51 4.44 -7.69
CA TRP A 157 -18.21 3.41 -6.92
C TRP A 157 -17.28 2.87 -5.84
N GLU A 158 -17.83 2.63 -4.66
CA GLU A 158 -17.11 2.14 -3.50
C GLU A 158 -17.82 0.89 -3.00
N THR A 159 -17.05 -0.17 -2.73
CA THR A 159 -17.57 -1.43 -2.18
C THR A 159 -16.77 -1.79 -0.92
N PRO A 160 -17.42 -2.36 0.12
CA PRO A 160 -16.70 -2.84 1.29
C PRO A 160 -15.64 -3.88 0.90
N GLY A 161 -14.41 -3.65 1.35
CA GLY A 161 -13.31 -4.62 1.22
C GLY A 161 -13.40 -5.76 2.24
N LEU A 162 -12.30 -6.51 2.35
CA LEU A 162 -12.16 -7.56 3.36
C LEU A 162 -12.18 -6.98 4.78
N ASN A 163 -12.72 -7.74 5.74
CA ASN A 163 -12.71 -7.34 7.14
C ASN A 163 -11.27 -7.33 7.70
N CYS A 164 -10.80 -6.17 8.14
CA CYS A 164 -9.54 -6.02 8.86
C CYS A 164 -9.80 -5.93 10.37
N TRP A 165 -9.47 -7.00 11.10
CA TRP A 165 -9.65 -7.04 12.55
C TRP A 165 -8.47 -6.37 13.26
N ARG A 166 -8.74 -5.23 13.89
CA ARG A 166 -7.74 -4.51 14.69
C ARG A 166 -7.96 -4.78 16.18
N LEU A 167 -6.87 -5.10 16.88
CA LEU A 167 -6.86 -5.22 18.33
C LEU A 167 -5.93 -4.15 18.91
N PRO A 168 -6.46 -3.13 19.62
CA PRO A 168 -5.60 -2.18 20.32
C PRO A 168 -4.84 -2.92 21.42
N LEU A 169 -3.51 -3.02 21.27
CA LEU A 169 -2.66 -3.71 22.22
C LEU A 169 -2.31 -2.77 23.39
N PRO A 170 -2.63 -3.17 24.64
CA PRO A 170 -2.21 -2.40 25.81
C PRO A 170 -0.72 -2.62 26.08
N ARG A 171 -0.15 -1.76 26.92
CA ARG A 171 1.30 -1.75 27.19
C ARG A 171 1.79 -2.93 28.03
N THR A 172 0.88 -3.64 28.72
CA THR A 172 1.25 -4.69 29.67
C THR A 172 0.50 -6.00 29.39
N ILE A 173 1.14 -7.12 29.69
CA ILE A 173 0.53 -8.45 29.60
C ILE A 173 -0.71 -8.58 30.51
N PRO A 174 -0.71 -8.12 31.78
CA PRO A 174 -1.92 -8.15 32.61
C PRO A 174 -3.11 -7.42 31.98
N ASP A 175 -2.89 -6.25 31.40
CA ASP A 175 -3.94 -5.47 30.74
C ASP A 175 -4.41 -6.18 29.46
N PHE A 176 -3.50 -6.75 28.68
CA PHE A 176 -3.84 -7.55 27.50
C PHE A 176 -4.72 -8.75 27.86
N VAL A 177 -4.35 -9.47 28.93
CA VAL A 177 -5.13 -10.59 29.46
C VAL A 177 -6.49 -10.13 29.99
N SER A 178 -6.63 -8.87 30.41
CA SER A 178 -7.91 -8.31 30.86
C SER A 178 -8.92 -8.07 29.74
N LEU A 179 -8.47 -7.96 28.48
CA LEU A 179 -9.33 -7.81 27.30
C LEU A 179 -10.22 -9.03 27.05
N PHE A 180 -9.87 -10.19 27.61
CA PHE A 180 -10.58 -11.44 27.40
C PHE A 180 -11.65 -11.68 28.49
N GLY A 181 -12.80 -12.23 28.07
CA GLY A 181 -13.85 -12.70 28.98
C GLY A 181 -13.38 -13.82 29.92
N LYS A 182 -14.17 -14.10 30.98
CA LYS A 182 -13.78 -15.00 32.10
C LYS A 182 -13.21 -16.36 31.66
N SER A 183 -13.83 -17.03 30.68
CA SER A 183 -13.39 -18.35 30.18
C SER A 183 -12.07 -18.26 29.38
N SER A 184 -11.99 -17.34 28.41
CA SER A 184 -10.81 -17.13 27.56
C SER A 184 -9.60 -16.63 28.36
N LYS A 185 -9.82 -15.81 29.40
CA LYS A 185 -8.77 -15.29 30.27
C LYS A 185 -7.92 -16.39 30.92
N SER A 186 -8.56 -17.45 31.42
CA SER A 186 -7.87 -18.60 32.03
C SER A 186 -7.06 -19.39 31.00
N GLN A 187 -7.54 -19.51 29.76
CA GLN A 187 -6.81 -20.18 28.69
C GLN A 187 -5.57 -19.38 28.26
N VAL A 188 -5.72 -18.06 28.03
CA VAL A 188 -4.61 -17.17 27.65
C VAL A 188 -3.53 -17.17 28.74
N LYS A 189 -3.91 -17.02 30.02
CA LYS A 189 -2.96 -17.12 31.15
C LYS A 189 -2.20 -18.44 31.17
N ARG A 190 -2.89 -19.56 30.99
CA ARG A 190 -2.26 -20.89 30.94
C ARG A 190 -1.27 -20.99 29.78
N MET A 191 -1.60 -20.46 28.61
CA MET A 191 -0.71 -20.48 27.45
C MET A 191 0.54 -19.63 27.67
N ILE A 192 0.39 -18.40 28.18
CA ILE A 192 1.52 -17.52 28.52
C ILE A 192 2.42 -18.19 29.57
N ASN A 193 1.85 -18.73 30.64
CA ASN A 193 2.62 -19.41 31.69
C ASN A 193 3.32 -20.67 31.18
N ARG A 194 2.72 -21.41 30.24
CA ARG A 194 3.35 -22.57 29.62
C ARG A 194 4.56 -22.15 28.79
N LEU A 195 4.42 -21.10 27.98
CA LEU A 195 5.52 -20.57 27.17
C LEU A 195 6.67 -20.05 28.05
N ALA A 196 6.35 -19.34 29.14
CA ALA A 196 7.34 -18.80 30.06
C ALA A 196 8.10 -19.86 30.88
N LYS A 197 7.57 -21.08 31.00
CA LYS A 197 8.18 -22.20 31.74
C LYS A 197 8.76 -23.28 30.84
N SER A 198 8.71 -23.09 29.53
CA SER A 198 9.16 -24.09 28.56
C SER A 198 10.66 -23.95 28.33
N ASP A 199 11.46 -24.93 28.76
CA ASP A 199 12.88 -24.97 28.43
C ASP A 199 13.12 -25.37 26.96
N ASP A 200 12.12 -25.98 26.31
CA ASP A 200 12.16 -26.44 24.92
C ASP A 200 11.87 -25.34 23.88
N LEU A 201 11.51 -24.12 24.32
CA LEU A 201 11.13 -23.02 23.42
C LEU A 201 11.96 -21.77 23.69
N GLN A 202 12.71 -21.34 22.69
CA GLN A 202 13.45 -20.09 22.72
C GLN A 202 12.80 -19.09 21.76
N VAL A 203 12.50 -17.90 22.28
CA VAL A 203 12.01 -16.76 21.48
C VAL A 203 13.12 -15.71 21.47
N GLY A 204 13.54 -15.32 20.27
CA GLY A 204 14.57 -14.31 20.05
C GLY A 204 14.12 -13.27 19.03
N LEU A 205 14.71 -12.08 19.10
CA LEU A 205 14.55 -11.05 18.08
C LEU A 205 15.78 -11.08 17.18
N VAL A 206 15.55 -11.31 15.88
CA VAL A 206 16.59 -11.15 14.86
C VAL A 206 16.78 -9.66 14.61
N SER A 207 18.00 -9.18 14.81
CA SER A 207 18.34 -7.76 14.74
C SER A 207 19.42 -7.45 13.70
N THR A 208 20.10 -8.47 13.15
CA THR A 208 21.12 -8.29 12.10
C THR A 208 20.77 -9.04 10.82
N ARG A 209 21.43 -8.65 9.73
CA ARG A 209 21.27 -9.32 8.44
C ARG A 209 21.82 -10.75 8.48
N GLU A 210 22.94 -10.95 9.16
CA GLU A 210 23.60 -12.24 9.28
C GLU A 210 22.72 -13.24 10.05
N GLU A 211 22.08 -12.78 11.13
CA GLU A 211 21.11 -13.58 11.88
C GLU A 211 19.92 -13.97 10.98
N LEU A 212 19.37 -13.02 10.22
CA LEU A 212 18.27 -13.27 9.29
C LEU A 212 18.65 -14.33 8.25
N ASP A 213 19.79 -14.16 7.58
CA ASP A 213 20.26 -15.08 6.54
C ASP A 213 20.43 -16.51 7.11
N SER A 214 20.85 -16.64 8.37
CA SER A 214 21.00 -17.95 9.03
C SER A 214 19.68 -18.66 9.33
N ILE A 215 18.57 -17.91 9.53
CA ILE A 215 17.26 -18.48 9.89
C ILE A 215 16.27 -18.50 8.72
N TRP A 216 16.48 -17.68 7.69
CA TRP A 216 15.53 -17.47 6.60
C TRP A 216 15.16 -18.77 5.89
N GLY A 217 16.14 -19.63 5.59
CA GLY A 217 15.90 -20.93 4.97
C GLY A 217 14.94 -21.81 5.80
N LYS A 218 15.05 -21.79 7.13
CA LYS A 218 14.15 -22.53 8.02
C LYS A 218 12.75 -21.95 8.02
N PHE A 219 12.60 -20.62 8.01
CA PHE A 219 11.31 -19.96 7.88
C PHE A 219 10.60 -20.38 6.59
N VAL A 220 11.31 -20.33 5.46
CA VAL A 220 10.80 -20.74 4.14
C VAL A 220 10.38 -22.22 4.16
N GLU A 221 11.20 -23.11 4.71
CA GLU A 221 10.87 -24.53 4.83
C GLU A 221 9.56 -24.76 5.61
N LEU A 222 9.43 -24.14 6.80
CA LEU A 222 8.25 -24.27 7.64
C LEU A 222 6.99 -23.70 6.96
N HIS A 223 7.12 -22.55 6.30
CA HIS A 223 6.04 -21.94 5.53
C HIS A 223 5.57 -22.88 4.40
N GLN A 224 6.50 -23.44 3.62
CA GLN A 224 6.17 -24.36 2.53
C GLN A 224 5.55 -25.67 3.02
N ARG A 225 6.03 -26.23 4.14
CA ARG A 225 5.43 -27.41 4.77
C ARG A 225 3.99 -27.15 5.19
N ARG A 226 3.70 -25.96 5.73
CA ARG A 226 2.33 -25.56 6.08
C ARG A 226 1.44 -25.48 4.84
N TRP A 227 1.87 -24.80 3.79
CA TRP A 227 1.09 -24.70 2.54
C TRP A 227 0.77 -26.06 1.94
N ARG A 228 1.78 -26.93 1.78
CA ARG A 228 1.57 -28.30 1.27
C ARG A 228 0.63 -29.14 2.13
N SER A 229 0.53 -28.86 3.44
CA SER A 229 -0.39 -29.57 4.33
C SER A 229 -1.86 -29.15 4.14
N LEU A 230 -2.11 -28.00 3.51
CA LEU A 230 -3.45 -27.46 3.29
C LEU A 230 -4.06 -27.86 1.95
N GLY A 231 -3.28 -28.46 1.05
CA GLY A 231 -3.68 -28.83 -0.31
C GLY A 231 -3.34 -27.73 -1.31
#